data_AF-A0A973NRE5-F1
#
_entry.id   AF-A0A973NRE5-F1
#
_cell.length_a   1.000
_cell.length_b   1.000
_cell.length_c   1.000
_cell.angle_alpha   90.00
_cell.angle_beta   90.00
_cell.angle_gamma   90.00
#
_symmetry.space_group_name_H-M   'P 1'
#
loop_
_entity.id
_entity.type
_entity.pdbx_description
1 polymer ?
#
loop_
_entity_poly.entity_id
_entity_poly.type
_entity_poly.pdbx_seq_one_letter_code
_entity_poly.pdbx_strand_id
1 'polypeptide(L)'
;MVGTVLGGTSAPLLAQIAPAPPPQRPAAATPAPTTPTPAPSTAVPTPEATTAPAVRTIRSISVKGNQRLEPETIRAYANLAPGQTYTAATLDPALKDLYATQLFADVT
;
A
#
# COMPACT_ATOMS: atom_id res chain seq x y z
N MET A 1 -17.26 22.96 29.14
CA MET A 1 -16.01 22.85 29.92
C MET A 1 -14.98 22.15 29.05
N VAL A 2 -13.98 22.89 28.59
CA VAL A 2 -12.79 22.42 27.86
C VAL A 2 -11.88 21.66 28.83
N GLY A 3 -11.23 20.59 28.37
CA GLY A 3 -10.24 19.83 29.13
C GLY A 3 -9.18 19.18 28.23
N THR A 4 -8.17 19.98 27.87
CA THR A 4 -6.90 19.59 27.24
C THR A 4 -5.92 19.11 28.32
N VAL A 5 -5.11 18.08 28.02
CA VAL A 5 -3.74 17.78 28.52
C VAL A 5 -3.37 16.45 27.83
N LEU A 6 -2.36 16.28 26.96
CA LEU A 6 -1.00 16.80 26.78
C LEU A 6 -0.13 16.72 28.04
N GLY A 7 0.36 15.51 28.32
CA GLY A 7 1.41 15.24 29.31
C GLY A 7 2.67 14.71 28.62
N GLY A 8 3.58 15.61 28.30
CA GLY A 8 5.01 15.30 28.20
C GLY A 8 5.74 15.80 29.45
N THR A 9 7.06 15.57 29.51
CA THR A 9 8.05 15.93 30.57
C THR A 9 8.19 14.86 31.68
N SER A 10 9.37 14.48 32.19
CA SER A 10 10.77 14.87 31.96
C SER A 10 11.69 13.98 32.83
N ALA A 11 12.94 13.77 32.36
CA ALA A 11 14.20 13.73 33.14
C ALA A 11 14.43 12.56 34.16
N PRO A 12 15.70 12.20 34.53
CA PRO A 12 16.89 13.06 34.53
C PRO A 12 18.18 12.50 33.91
N LEU A 13 18.85 13.44 33.25
CA LEU A 13 20.29 13.57 33.09
C LEU A 13 20.97 13.56 34.47
N LEU A 14 21.89 12.63 34.70
CA LEU A 14 22.88 12.77 35.78
C LEU A 14 24.25 12.28 35.31
N ALA A 15 25.25 13.13 35.56
CA ALA A 15 26.69 12.88 35.54
C ALA A 15 27.39 12.86 34.17
N GLN A 16 27.77 14.05 33.67
CA GLN A 16 29.08 14.21 33.02
C GLN A 16 29.73 15.51 33.48
N ILE A 17 30.43 15.43 34.61
CA ILE A 17 31.39 16.43 35.10
C ILE A 17 32.78 15.98 34.62
N ALA A 18 33.46 16.88 33.89
CA ALA A 18 34.75 16.79 33.14
C ALA A 18 36.00 16.45 34.01
N PRO A 19 37.30 16.37 33.54
CA PRO A 19 37.92 16.84 32.26
C PRO A 19 39.12 16.02 31.63
N ALA A 20 39.59 16.51 30.45
CA ALA A 20 40.94 16.45 29.80
C ALA A 20 41.40 15.26 28.88
N PRO A 21 41.86 15.52 27.63
CA PRO A 21 42.74 14.64 26.80
C PRO A 21 44.23 15.11 26.85
N PRO A 22 45.29 14.49 26.26
CA PRO A 22 45.63 13.12 25.77
C PRO A 22 46.94 12.55 26.45
N PRO A 23 47.52 11.37 26.07
CA PRO A 23 48.45 11.27 24.93
C PRO A 23 48.28 9.99 24.06
N GLN A 24 48.47 10.15 22.75
CA GLN A 24 48.42 9.10 21.74
C GLN A 24 49.69 8.25 21.78
N ARG A 25 49.55 6.92 21.76
CA ARG A 25 50.62 5.99 21.41
C ARG A 25 50.14 5.17 20.20
N PRO A 26 50.76 5.29 19.02
CA PRO A 26 50.42 4.43 17.90
C PRO A 26 51.12 3.09 18.11
N ALA A 27 50.36 2.05 18.46
CA ALA A 27 50.86 0.68 18.47
C ALA A 27 49.80 -0.23 17.83
N ALA A 28 50.16 -0.71 16.65
CA ALA A 28 49.45 -1.62 15.79
C ALA A 28 48.91 -2.87 16.52
N ALA A 29 47.68 -3.27 16.17
CA ALA A 29 47.30 -4.67 15.90
C ALA A 29 45.82 -4.75 15.49
N THR A 30 45.55 -4.75 14.18
CA THR A 30 44.38 -5.46 13.64
C THR A 30 44.64 -6.97 13.80
N PRO A 31 43.66 -7.73 14.34
CA PRO A 31 43.01 -8.72 13.48
C PRO A 31 41.49 -8.88 13.65
N ALA A 32 40.83 -9.02 12.50
CA ALA A 32 39.62 -9.77 12.18
C ALA A 32 38.24 -9.29 12.71
N PRO A 33 37.39 -8.73 11.82
CA PRO A 33 35.95 -8.90 11.99
C PRO A 33 35.60 -10.37 11.74
N THR A 34 35.25 -11.11 12.77
CA THR A 34 34.50 -12.36 12.60
C THR A 34 33.09 -11.96 12.19
N THR A 35 32.85 -11.73 10.90
CA THR A 35 31.49 -11.82 10.35
C THR A 35 31.06 -13.27 10.52
N PRO A 36 30.03 -13.59 11.34
CA PRO A 36 29.38 -14.87 11.20
C PRO A 36 28.77 -14.90 9.80
N THR A 37 29.32 -15.75 8.94
CA THR A 37 28.67 -16.17 7.70
C THR A 37 27.23 -16.57 8.04
N PRO A 38 26.19 -15.86 7.58
CA PRO A 38 24.85 -16.40 7.64
C PRO A 38 24.83 -17.62 6.71
N ALA A 39 24.72 -18.80 7.32
CA ALA A 39 24.44 -20.04 6.60
C ALA A 39 23.21 -19.81 5.69
N PRO A 40 23.20 -20.36 4.46
CA PRO A 40 22.04 -20.26 3.60
C PRO A 40 20.87 -20.95 4.30
N SER A 41 19.91 -20.13 4.72
CA SER A 41 18.64 -20.62 5.26
C SER A 41 17.97 -21.40 4.13
N THR A 42 17.86 -22.72 4.29
CA THR A 42 17.03 -23.59 3.46
C THR A 42 15.67 -22.93 3.32
N ALA A 43 15.34 -22.49 2.10
CA ALA A 43 14.05 -21.90 1.78
C ALA A 43 12.96 -22.95 2.04
N VAL A 44 12.22 -22.76 3.13
CA VAL A 44 10.91 -23.39 3.31
C VAL A 44 10.07 -23.06 2.08
N PRO A 45 9.42 -24.05 1.43
CA PRO A 45 8.46 -23.76 0.39
C PRO A 45 7.35 -22.94 1.04
N THR A 46 7.33 -21.64 0.73
CA THR A 46 6.23 -20.76 1.10
C THR A 46 5.00 -21.34 0.42
N PRO A 47 3.93 -21.70 1.16
CA PRO A 47 2.70 -22.12 0.52
C PRO A 47 2.28 -20.99 -0.42
N GLU A 48 2.23 -21.28 -1.72
CA GLU A 48 1.69 -20.38 -2.72
C GLU A 48 0.33 -19.91 -2.22
N ALA A 49 0.26 -18.66 -1.79
CA ALA A 49 -0.97 -18.03 -1.40
C ALA A 49 -1.82 -17.91 -2.67
N THR A 50 -2.69 -18.88 -2.90
CA THR A 50 -3.79 -18.78 -3.86
C THR A 50 -4.49 -17.46 -3.60
N THR A 51 -4.23 -16.48 -4.46
CA THR A 51 -4.76 -15.14 -4.31
C THR A 51 -6.26 -15.23 -4.55
N ALA A 52 -7.03 -15.27 -3.45
CA ALA A 52 -8.49 -15.20 -3.52
C ALA A 52 -8.88 -13.95 -4.31
N PRO A 53 -9.94 -14.00 -5.15
CA PRO A 53 -10.34 -12.86 -5.95
C PRO A 53 -10.64 -11.69 -5.01
N ALA A 54 -9.89 -10.60 -5.18
CA ALA A 54 -10.05 -9.41 -4.37
C ALA A 54 -11.42 -8.78 -4.66
N VAL A 55 -12.40 -9.06 -3.81
CA VAL A 55 -13.71 -8.40 -3.83
C VAL A 55 -13.52 -6.98 -3.32
N ARG A 56 -13.91 -6.00 -4.13
CA ARG A 56 -13.79 -4.57 -3.83
C ARG A 56 -15.14 -3.88 -3.96
N THR A 57 -15.31 -2.73 -3.33
CA THR A 57 -16.53 -1.92 -3.45
C THR A 57 -16.31 -0.75 -4.40
N ILE A 58 -17.24 -0.51 -5.30
CA ILE A 58 -17.23 0.64 -6.19
C ILE A 58 -17.47 1.90 -5.37
N ARG A 59 -16.48 2.78 -5.30
CA ARG A 59 -16.61 4.06 -4.56
C ARG A 59 -17.28 5.15 -5.40
N SER A 60 -16.90 5.24 -6.67
CA SER A 60 -17.43 6.20 -7.63
C SER A 60 -17.20 5.68 -9.04
N ILE A 61 -18.04 6.09 -9.98
CA ILE A 61 -17.92 5.78 -11.40
C ILE A 61 -17.95 7.11 -12.15
N SER A 62 -16.90 7.40 -12.91
CA SER A 62 -16.82 8.58 -13.76
C SER A 62 -16.88 8.14 -15.22
N VAL A 63 -17.73 8.78 -16.01
CA VAL A 63 -17.85 8.52 -17.44
C VAL A 63 -17.21 9.68 -18.19
N LYS A 64 -16.44 9.37 -19.23
CA LYS A 64 -15.79 10.36 -20.11
C LYS A 64 -16.15 10.08 -21.56
N GLY A 65 -16.22 11.12 -22.39
CA GLY A 65 -16.45 11.00 -23.83
C GLY A 65 -17.90 10.74 -24.24
N ASN A 66 -18.86 10.84 -23.33
CA ASN A 66 -20.28 10.74 -23.65
C ASN A 66 -20.78 12.01 -24.36
N GLN A 67 -21.51 11.84 -25.46
CA GLN A 67 -22.03 12.96 -26.27
C GLN A 67 -23.56 13.07 -26.23
N ARG A 68 -24.26 11.94 -26.36
CA ARG A 68 -25.73 11.88 -26.44
C ARG A 68 -26.40 11.22 -25.23
N LEU A 69 -25.63 10.48 -24.44
CA LEU A 69 -26.13 9.73 -23.29
C LEU A 69 -25.65 10.35 -22.00
N GLU A 70 -26.53 10.36 -21.00
CA GLU A 70 -26.17 10.73 -19.63
C GLU A 70 -25.28 9.65 -18.99
N PRO A 71 -24.36 10.04 -18.09
CA PRO A 71 -23.48 9.10 -17.39
C PRO A 71 -24.25 8.02 -16.61
N GLU A 72 -25.41 8.37 -16.04
CA GLU A 72 -26.23 7.42 -15.27
C GLU A 72 -26.82 6.32 -16.15
N THR A 73 -27.25 6.66 -17.37
CA THR A 73 -27.77 5.68 -18.34
C THR A 73 -26.68 4.68 -18.76
N ILE A 74 -25.46 5.16 -18.97
CA ILE A 74 -24.31 4.30 -19.32
C ILE A 74 -24.00 3.32 -18.18
N ARG A 75 -24.05 3.79 -16.93
CA ARG A 75 -23.86 2.96 -15.74
C ARG A 75 -24.96 1.90 -15.60
N ALA A 76 -26.20 2.24 -15.95
CA ALA A 76 -27.31 1.31 -15.96
C ALA A 76 -27.12 0.20 -16.99
N TYR A 77 -26.62 0.50 -18.19
CA TYR A 77 -26.28 -0.53 -19.19
C TYR A 77 -25.13 -1.42 -18.77
N ALA A 78 -24.11 -0.89 -18.09
CA ALA A 78 -23.02 -1.69 -17.54
C ALA A 78 -23.43 -2.52 -16.31
N ASN A 79 -24.64 -2.30 -15.76
CA ASN A 79 -25.09 -2.87 -14.50
C ASN A 79 -24.16 -2.55 -13.30
N LEU A 80 -23.50 -1.38 -13.33
CA LEU A 80 -22.53 -0.95 -12.32
C LEU A 80 -23.06 0.26 -11.55
N ALA A 81 -23.06 0.15 -10.22
CA ALA A 81 -23.52 1.21 -9.31
C ALA A 81 -22.50 1.47 -8.20
N PRO A 82 -22.41 2.70 -7.66
CA PRO A 82 -21.56 2.97 -6.51
C PRO A 82 -22.15 2.24 -5.29
N GLY A 83 -21.30 1.67 -4.45
CA GLY A 83 -21.69 0.82 -3.33
C GLY A 83 -21.85 -0.67 -3.69
N GLN A 84 -21.89 -1.04 -4.97
CA GLN A 84 -21.82 -2.45 -5.38
C GLN A 84 -20.44 -3.05 -5.12
N THR A 85 -20.41 -4.32 -4.78
CA THR A 85 -19.18 -5.12 -4.77
C THR A 85 -18.87 -5.63 -6.16
N TYR A 86 -17.61 -5.60 -6.57
CA TYR A 86 -17.13 -6.09 -7.84
C TYR A 86 -15.84 -6.90 -7.67
N THR A 87 -15.62 -7.80 -8.62
CA THR A 87 -14.37 -8.52 -8.86
C THR A 87 -13.91 -8.27 -10.29
N ALA A 88 -12.67 -8.67 -10.63
CA ALA A 88 -12.21 -8.61 -12.02
C ALA A 88 -13.17 -9.37 -12.96
N ALA A 89 -13.62 -10.56 -12.55
CA ALA A 89 -14.54 -11.40 -13.31
C ALA A 89 -15.93 -10.79 -13.54
N THR A 90 -16.36 -9.81 -12.73
CA THR A 90 -17.64 -9.12 -12.92
C THR A 90 -17.52 -7.85 -13.75
N LEU A 91 -16.30 -7.30 -13.94
CA LEU A 91 -16.09 -6.12 -14.77
C LEU A 91 -16.05 -6.46 -16.27
N ASP A 92 -15.46 -7.60 -16.63
CA ASP A 92 -15.45 -8.10 -18.02
C ASP A 92 -16.85 -8.16 -18.65
N PRO A 93 -17.87 -8.78 -18.03
CA PRO A 93 -19.22 -8.81 -18.59
C PRO A 93 -19.85 -7.41 -18.67
N ALA A 94 -19.60 -6.52 -17.71
CA ALA A 94 -20.14 -5.15 -17.75
C ALA A 94 -19.64 -4.35 -18.97
N LEU A 95 -18.35 -4.50 -19.32
CA LEU A 95 -17.79 -3.92 -20.54
C LEU A 95 -18.43 -4.54 -21.79
N LYS A 96 -18.64 -5.86 -21.80
CA LYS A 96 -19.24 -6.58 -22.92
C LYS A 96 -20.71 -6.19 -23.14
N ASP A 97 -21.47 -5.98 -22.07
CA ASP A 97 -22.84 -5.48 -22.14
C ASP A 97 -22.89 -4.09 -22.81
N LEU A 98 -21.97 -3.19 -22.44
CA LEU A 98 -21.85 -1.89 -23.10
C LEU A 98 -21.55 -2.03 -24.60
N TYR A 99 -20.60 -2.88 -24.99
CA TYR A 99 -20.31 -3.15 -26.40
C TYR A 99 -21.49 -3.79 -27.14
N ALA A 100 -22.25 -4.66 -26.47
CA ALA A 100 -23.43 -5.32 -27.03
C ALA A 100 -24.56 -4.33 -27.36
N THR A 101 -24.62 -3.18 -26.69
CA THR A 101 -25.58 -2.11 -27.04
C THR A 101 -25.32 -1.50 -28.41
N GLN A 102 -24.12 -1.65 -28.97
CA GLN A 102 -23.64 -0.98 -30.20
C GLN A 102 -23.76 0.55 -30.20
N LEU A 103 -23.93 1.17 -29.02
CA LEU A 103 -24.00 2.63 -28.88
C LEU A 103 -22.62 3.29 -28.78
N PHE A 104 -21.58 2.51 -28.50
CA PHE A 104 -20.22 2.98 -28.23
C PHE A 104 -19.24 2.36 -29.22
N ALA A 105 -18.35 3.20 -29.75
CA ALA A 105 -17.25 2.73 -30.60
C ALA A 105 -16.12 2.09 -29.76
N ASP A 106 -15.90 2.58 -28.54
CA ASP A 106 -14.86 2.12 -27.63
C ASP A 106 -15.26 2.33 -26.15
N VAL A 107 -14.85 1.42 -25.26
CA VAL A 107 -15.10 1.46 -23.82
C VAL A 107 -13.86 0.93 -23.08
N THR A 108 -13.31 1.74 -22.17
CA THR A 108 -12.06 1.46 -21.43
C THR A 108 -12.10 1.87 -19.96
#